data_AF-A0A4R6YFR1-F1
#
_entry.id   AF-A0A4R6YFR1-F1
#
_cell.length_a   1.000
_cell.length_b   1.000
_cell.length_c   1.000
_cell.angle_alpha   90.00
_cell.angle_beta   90.00
_cell.angle_gamma   90.00
#
_symmetry.space_group_name_H-M   'P 1'
#
loop_
_entity.id
_entity.type
_entity.pdbx_description
1 polymer ?
#
loop_
_entity_poly.entity_id
_entity_poly.type
_entity_poly.pdbx_seq_one_letter_code
_entity_poly.pdbx_strand_id
1 'polypeptide(L)'
;MGPFPYDAPPAEITAENPAGTDGFEFVEFAHPEPQKLEDLFSRMGYVPVARHRTRNITVWRQGDINYVVNAEPGSHAMRFVDEHGPCAASMAWRVVDARHAFEHAVSKGATPYEGDDKALDAPAILGIGGSLLYFVDRYGEKGSAYDTEFEWLGERNPKPQGVGFYYLDHLTHNVYRGNMDKWWDFYRELFGFRQIHFFDIDGRITGLVSRAITSPCGKIRIPLNESKDETSQIAEYLRKYKGEGIQHIAVGTDDIYDATDSLAAKGLKFMPGPPDTYYEMSHGRVNGHDEPVDRMKKHGILIDGEGVVNGGTTRILLQIFSKTVIGPIFFEFIQRKGDEGFGEGNFRALFESIEEDQIRRGVIRVA
;
A
#
# COMPACT_ATOMS: atom_id res chain seq x y z
N MET A 1 1.25 -3.89 -22.91
CA MET A 1 1.27 -3.18 -21.61
C MET A 1 0.66 -1.81 -21.85
N GLY A 2 -0.63 -1.66 -21.54
CA GLY A 2 -1.26 -0.34 -21.55
C GLY A 2 -0.86 0.41 -20.27
N PRO A 3 -0.80 1.74 -20.28
CA PRO A 3 -0.35 2.51 -19.13
C PRO A 3 -1.43 2.45 -18.04
N PHE A 4 -1.27 1.54 -17.09
CA PHE A 4 -1.98 1.60 -15.82
C PHE A 4 -1.52 2.89 -15.11
N PRO A 5 -2.41 3.69 -14.48
CA PRO A 5 -2.57 5.12 -14.75
C PRO A 5 -1.43 6.05 -14.32
N TYR A 6 -0.24 5.55 -13.98
CA TYR A 6 0.95 6.34 -13.68
C TYR A 6 1.43 7.17 -14.87
N ASP A 7 1.21 6.72 -16.11
CA ASP A 7 1.50 7.52 -17.31
C ASP A 7 0.32 8.40 -17.76
N ALA A 8 -0.77 8.43 -16.99
CA ALA A 8 -1.87 9.35 -17.28
C ALA A 8 -1.40 10.80 -17.07
N PRO A 9 -1.91 11.76 -17.86
CA PRO A 9 -1.59 13.18 -17.69
C PRO A 9 -1.77 13.65 -16.23
N PRO A 10 -1.09 14.73 -15.83
CA PRO A 10 -1.36 15.38 -14.55
C PRO A 10 -2.85 15.64 -14.38
N ALA A 11 -3.36 15.44 -13.16
CA ALA A 11 -4.77 15.65 -12.88
C ALA A 11 -5.15 17.16 -12.96
N GLU A 12 -6.45 17.42 -13.04
CA GLU A 12 -7.03 18.76 -12.90
C GLU A 12 -7.98 18.81 -11.70
N ILE A 13 -8.20 20.01 -11.17
CA ILE A 13 -9.24 20.25 -10.17
C ILE A 13 -10.58 20.37 -10.89
N THR A 14 -11.49 19.42 -10.63
CA THR A 14 -12.82 19.38 -11.23
C THR A 14 -13.89 19.13 -10.17
N ALA A 15 -15.17 19.12 -10.56
CA ALA A 15 -16.25 18.75 -9.64
C ALA A 15 -16.11 17.29 -9.16
N GLU A 16 -15.61 16.39 -10.01
CA GLU A 16 -15.39 14.98 -9.72
C GLU A 16 -14.08 14.73 -8.96
N ASN A 17 -13.06 15.59 -9.14
CA ASN A 17 -11.79 15.57 -8.41
C ASN A 17 -11.58 16.88 -7.63
N PRO A 18 -12.40 17.16 -6.60
CA PRO A 18 -12.47 18.48 -5.99
C PRO A 18 -11.21 18.87 -5.22
N ALA A 19 -10.45 17.89 -4.72
CA ALA A 19 -9.15 18.09 -4.08
C ALA A 19 -7.97 17.99 -5.07
N GLY A 20 -8.23 17.73 -6.36
CA GLY A 20 -7.17 17.60 -7.36
C GLY A 20 -6.20 16.44 -7.08
N THR A 21 -6.66 15.30 -6.58
CA THR A 21 -5.79 14.12 -6.31
C THR A 21 -5.09 13.64 -7.57
N ASP A 22 -3.84 13.18 -7.45
CA ASP A 22 -2.98 12.74 -8.57
C ASP A 22 -2.00 11.62 -8.21
N GLY A 23 -2.42 10.67 -7.37
CA GLY A 23 -1.59 9.52 -6.98
C GLY A 23 -0.91 9.66 -5.62
N PHE A 24 -0.17 8.63 -5.24
CA PHE A 24 0.66 8.64 -4.02
C PHE A 24 1.97 9.39 -4.24
N GLU A 25 2.48 10.02 -3.18
CA GLU A 25 3.84 10.59 -3.15
C GLU A 25 4.78 9.74 -2.30
N PHE A 26 4.42 9.46 -1.04
CA PHE A 26 5.21 8.61 -0.14
C PHE A 26 4.35 7.88 0.89
N VAL A 27 4.95 6.87 1.51
CA VAL A 27 4.52 6.32 2.82
C VAL A 27 5.64 6.58 3.84
N GLU A 28 5.27 7.13 5.00
CA GLU A 28 6.20 7.44 6.08
C GLU A 28 6.18 6.32 7.12
N PHE A 29 7.35 5.80 7.44
CA PHE A 29 7.56 4.74 8.41
C PHE A 29 8.41 5.24 9.57
N ALA A 30 8.09 4.73 10.76
CA ALA A 30 8.87 4.94 11.96
C ALA A 30 9.00 3.64 12.76
N HIS A 31 10.10 3.52 13.48
CA HIS A 31 10.46 2.32 14.23
C HIS A 31 11.32 2.72 15.44
N PRO A 32 11.13 2.09 16.63
CA PRO A 32 11.99 2.35 17.81
C PRO A 32 13.50 2.16 17.52
N GLU A 33 13.79 1.20 16.65
CA GLU A 33 15.12 0.89 16.08
C GLU A 33 15.11 1.15 14.56
N PRO A 34 15.41 2.37 14.08
CA PRO A 34 15.25 2.75 12.68
C PRO A 34 16.09 1.91 11.71
N GLN A 35 17.22 1.36 12.15
CA GLN A 35 18.07 0.47 11.36
C GLN A 35 17.31 -0.77 10.85
N LYS A 36 16.28 -1.25 11.57
CA LYS A 36 15.45 -2.37 11.10
C LYS A 36 14.66 -2.03 9.83
N LEU A 37 14.23 -0.76 9.69
CA LEU A 37 13.60 -0.28 8.46
C LEU A 37 14.63 -0.15 7.34
N GLU A 38 15.82 0.40 7.63
CA GLU A 38 16.91 0.54 6.67
C GLU A 38 17.36 -0.82 6.10
N ASP A 39 17.54 -1.82 6.97
CA ASP A 39 17.89 -3.18 6.58
C ASP A 39 16.77 -3.86 5.78
N LEU A 40 15.51 -3.61 6.13
CA LEU A 40 14.36 -4.11 5.38
C LEU A 40 14.28 -3.51 3.99
N PHE A 41 14.34 -2.18 3.87
CA PHE A 41 14.23 -1.47 2.60
C PHE A 41 15.42 -1.77 1.69
N SER A 42 16.63 -1.92 2.24
CA SER A 42 17.80 -2.39 1.50
C SER A 42 17.57 -3.80 0.90
N ARG A 43 17.03 -4.74 1.71
CA ARG A 43 16.66 -6.09 1.23
C ARG A 43 15.57 -6.03 0.16
N MET A 44 14.66 -5.08 0.24
CA MET A 44 13.61 -4.86 -0.76
C MET A 44 14.08 -4.10 -2.01
N GLY A 45 15.37 -3.73 -2.10
CA GLY A 45 15.95 -3.08 -3.27
C GLY A 45 15.85 -1.56 -3.29
N TYR A 46 15.39 -0.93 -2.21
CA TYR A 46 15.40 0.52 -2.06
C TYR A 46 16.80 1.01 -1.67
N VAL A 47 17.10 2.24 -2.04
CA VAL A 47 18.33 2.93 -1.64
C VAL A 47 18.00 4.29 -1.02
N PRO A 48 18.79 4.76 -0.04
CA PRO A 48 18.61 6.11 0.49
C PRO A 48 19.03 7.11 -0.59
N VAL A 49 18.15 8.06 -0.93
CA VAL A 49 18.39 9.04 -2.00
C VAL A 49 18.49 10.48 -1.49
N ALA A 50 17.89 10.77 -0.34
CA ALA A 50 17.96 12.09 0.27
C ALA A 50 17.89 12.01 1.79
N ARG A 51 18.52 12.95 2.49
CA ARG A 51 18.40 13.12 3.96
C ARG A 51 17.94 14.52 4.29
N HIS A 52 17.09 14.64 5.29
CA HIS A 52 16.66 15.95 5.77
C HIS A 52 17.87 16.73 6.28
N ARG A 53 17.91 18.04 6.01
CA ARG A 53 19.09 18.89 6.31
C ARG A 53 19.41 18.97 7.81
N THR A 54 18.39 18.88 8.65
CA THR A 54 18.51 19.12 10.11
C THR A 54 17.82 18.08 10.99
N ARG A 55 17.07 17.14 10.42
CA ARG A 55 16.24 16.16 11.15
C ARG A 55 16.69 14.77 10.77
N ASN A 56 16.48 13.80 11.65
CA ASN A 56 16.81 12.41 11.41
C ASN A 56 15.74 11.72 10.54
N ILE A 57 15.66 12.17 9.28
CA ILE A 57 14.67 11.70 8.31
C ILE A 57 15.39 11.38 6.99
N THR A 58 15.16 10.19 6.46
CA THR A 58 15.79 9.71 5.22
C THR A 58 14.74 9.27 4.21
N VAL A 59 14.87 9.70 2.97
CA VAL A 59 14.04 9.25 1.84
C VAL A 59 14.71 8.05 1.19
N TRP A 60 14.02 6.92 1.18
CA TRP A 60 14.39 5.69 0.50
C TRP A 60 13.57 5.54 -0.78
N ARG A 61 14.20 5.14 -1.87
CA ARG A 61 13.56 5.10 -3.19
C ARG A 61 13.90 3.87 -4.01
N GLN A 62 12.91 3.43 -4.78
CA GLN A 62 13.01 2.47 -5.87
C GLN A 62 11.98 2.87 -6.95
N GLY A 63 12.45 3.10 -8.17
CA GLY A 63 11.65 3.73 -9.23
C GLY A 63 11.06 5.07 -8.79
N ASP A 64 9.74 5.21 -8.87
CA ASP A 64 8.99 6.38 -8.39
C ASP A 64 8.43 6.21 -6.96
N ILE A 65 8.74 5.11 -6.28
CA ILE A 65 8.24 4.81 -4.93
C ILE A 65 9.13 5.47 -3.89
N ASN A 66 8.53 6.30 -3.03
CA ASN A 66 9.22 6.90 -1.89
C ASN A 66 8.74 6.30 -0.57
N TYR A 67 9.68 5.82 0.23
CA TYR A 67 9.48 5.53 1.64
C TYR A 67 10.28 6.51 2.47
N VAL A 68 9.61 7.23 3.36
CA VAL A 68 10.26 8.16 4.29
C VAL A 68 10.48 7.41 5.59
N VAL A 69 11.74 7.28 6.01
CA VAL A 69 12.09 6.77 7.36
C VAL A 69 12.24 7.98 8.26
N ASN A 70 11.30 8.16 9.20
CA ASN A 70 11.35 9.23 10.19
C ASN A 70 11.78 8.66 11.55
N ALA A 71 12.95 9.07 11.99
CA ALA A 71 13.55 8.73 13.27
C ALA A 71 13.88 9.99 14.09
N GLU A 72 13.23 11.11 13.79
CA GLU A 72 13.42 12.39 14.47
C GLU A 72 12.75 12.34 15.85
N PRO A 73 13.50 12.51 16.96
CA PRO A 73 12.93 12.53 18.29
C PRO A 73 11.89 13.64 18.44
N GLY A 74 10.75 13.31 19.05
CA GLY A 74 9.66 14.27 19.25
C GLY A 74 8.84 14.57 17.99
N SER A 75 9.14 13.96 16.84
CA SER A 75 8.27 14.00 15.67
C SER A 75 6.92 13.35 15.92
N HIS A 76 5.92 13.68 15.07
CA HIS A 76 4.65 12.96 15.04
C HIS A 76 4.88 11.45 14.89
N ALA A 77 5.74 11.05 13.96
CA ALA A 77 5.99 9.65 13.67
C ALA A 77 6.57 8.88 14.86
N MET A 78 7.47 9.49 15.64
CA MET A 78 8.02 8.84 16.83
C MET A 78 7.03 8.79 18.01
N ARG A 79 6.10 9.75 18.13
CA ARG A 79 4.98 9.62 19.08
C ARG A 79 3.97 8.55 18.63
N PHE A 80 3.74 8.44 17.33
CA PHE A 80 2.92 7.39 16.75
C PHE A 80 3.52 6.00 17.03
N VAL A 81 4.85 5.88 17.07
CA VAL A 81 5.55 4.67 17.51
C VAL A 81 5.28 4.32 18.97
N ASP A 82 5.19 5.30 19.87
CA ASP A 82 4.87 5.05 21.29
C ASP A 82 3.48 4.41 21.44
N GLU A 83 2.53 4.80 20.58
CA GLU A 83 1.17 4.29 20.56
C GLU A 83 1.09 2.92 19.87
N HIS A 84 1.67 2.77 18.68
CA HIS A 84 1.43 1.64 17.78
C HIS A 84 2.60 0.64 17.67
N GLY A 85 3.78 0.98 18.18
CA GLY A 85 5.03 0.29 17.87
C GLY A 85 5.54 0.63 16.46
N PRO A 86 6.34 -0.24 15.82
CA PRO A 86 6.73 -0.06 14.42
C PRO A 86 5.52 0.14 13.49
N CYS A 87 5.53 1.20 12.68
CA CYS A 87 4.32 1.67 12.01
C CYS A 87 4.57 2.33 10.65
N ALA A 88 3.49 2.45 9.88
CA ALA A 88 3.35 3.46 8.82
C ALA A 88 2.60 4.65 9.44
N ALA A 89 3.34 5.68 9.83
CA ALA A 89 2.82 6.81 10.60
C ALA A 89 2.06 7.83 9.75
N SER A 90 2.33 7.86 8.44
CA SER A 90 1.67 8.79 7.51
C SER A 90 1.70 8.30 6.07
N MET A 91 0.87 8.93 5.24
CA MET A 91 0.95 8.83 3.78
C MET A 91 0.82 10.22 3.15
N ALA A 92 1.34 10.38 1.94
CA ALA A 92 1.21 11.60 1.17
C ALA A 92 0.58 11.33 -0.19
N TRP A 93 -0.29 12.25 -0.61
CA TRP A 93 -0.86 12.27 -1.95
C TRP A 93 -0.28 13.42 -2.74
N ARG A 94 0.01 13.14 -4.01
CA ARG A 94 0.18 14.16 -5.03
C ARG A 94 -1.16 14.83 -5.27
N VAL A 95 -1.16 16.15 -5.31
CA VAL A 95 -2.34 16.96 -5.63
C VAL A 95 -1.97 18.13 -6.55
N VAL A 96 -2.94 18.61 -7.32
CA VAL A 96 -2.72 19.73 -8.24
C VAL A 96 -2.25 21.01 -7.52
N ASP A 97 -2.83 21.30 -6.35
CA ASP A 97 -2.52 22.44 -5.49
C ASP A 97 -2.71 22.03 -4.02
N ALA A 98 -1.64 22.09 -3.23
CA ALA A 98 -1.64 21.56 -1.86
C ALA A 98 -2.50 22.40 -0.92
N ARG A 99 -2.52 23.72 -1.11
CA ARG A 99 -3.31 24.65 -0.29
C ARG A 99 -4.79 24.47 -0.57
N HIS A 100 -5.18 24.40 -1.85
CA HIS A 100 -6.55 24.13 -2.27
C HIS A 100 -7.06 22.80 -1.70
N ALA A 101 -6.28 21.72 -1.86
CA ALA A 101 -6.65 20.40 -1.34
C ALA A 101 -6.87 20.41 0.18
N PHE A 102 -5.99 21.09 0.91
CA PHE A 102 -6.09 21.26 2.37
C PHE A 102 -7.34 22.07 2.77
N GLU A 103 -7.52 23.27 2.20
CA GLU A 103 -8.67 24.14 2.49
C GLU A 103 -9.99 23.44 2.15
N HIS A 104 -10.02 22.70 1.03
CA HIS A 104 -11.16 21.88 0.64
C HIS A 104 -11.49 20.81 1.69
N ALA A 105 -10.50 19.97 2.05
CA ALA A 105 -10.70 18.90 3.02
C ALA A 105 -11.18 19.44 4.39
N VAL A 106 -10.58 20.53 4.87
CA VAL A 106 -10.99 21.17 6.14
C VAL A 106 -12.41 21.72 6.04
N SER A 107 -12.78 22.35 4.91
CA SER A 107 -14.15 22.83 4.69
C SER A 107 -15.21 21.71 4.70
N LYS A 108 -14.78 20.46 4.41
CA LYS A 108 -15.60 19.24 4.44
C LYS A 108 -15.57 18.52 5.78
N GLY A 109 -14.88 19.07 6.79
CA GLY A 109 -14.85 18.54 8.15
C GLY A 109 -13.60 17.72 8.49
N ALA A 110 -12.57 17.71 7.64
CA ALA A 110 -11.28 17.14 8.01
C ALA A 110 -10.67 17.90 9.20
N THR A 111 -10.00 17.18 10.10
CA THR A 111 -9.24 17.82 11.18
C THR A 111 -7.86 18.21 10.68
N PRO A 112 -7.50 19.51 10.65
CA PRO A 112 -6.18 19.95 10.22
C PRO A 112 -5.11 19.51 11.21
N TYR A 113 -3.90 19.23 10.71
CA TYR A 113 -2.72 19.01 11.55
C TYR A 113 -1.78 20.22 11.48
N GLU A 114 -1.73 20.99 12.56
CA GLU A 114 -0.98 22.25 12.65
C GLU A 114 0.43 22.09 13.25
N GLY A 115 0.82 20.89 13.67
CA GLY A 115 2.14 20.63 14.24
C GLY A 115 3.28 20.86 13.25
N ASP A 116 4.43 21.33 13.72
CA ASP A 116 5.65 21.60 12.94
C ASP A 116 6.64 20.43 12.90
N ASP A 117 6.24 19.31 13.49
CA ASP A 117 7.00 18.09 13.76
C ASP A 117 6.74 16.97 12.72
N LYS A 118 6.26 17.40 11.54
CA LYS A 118 6.00 16.61 10.35
C LYS A 118 7.29 16.19 9.62
N ALA A 119 7.20 15.22 8.72
CA ALA A 119 8.32 14.84 7.85
C ALA A 119 8.60 15.81 6.69
N LEU A 120 7.57 16.51 6.24
CA LEU A 120 7.65 17.58 5.24
C LEU A 120 6.88 18.80 5.72
N ASP A 121 7.37 19.98 5.35
CA ASP A 121 6.62 21.24 5.41
C ASP A 121 5.59 21.29 4.27
N ALA A 122 4.58 20.44 4.39
CA ALA A 122 3.44 20.36 3.51
C ALA A 122 2.13 20.35 4.32
N PRO A 123 1.03 20.92 3.80
CA PRO A 123 -0.28 20.84 4.45
C PRO A 123 -0.69 19.39 4.71
N ALA A 124 -1.24 19.12 5.89
CA ALA A 124 -1.65 17.77 6.29
C ALA A 124 -2.91 17.79 7.17
N ILE A 125 -3.67 16.70 7.12
CA ILE A 125 -4.83 16.46 7.98
C ILE A 125 -4.64 15.14 8.76
N LEU A 126 -5.44 14.93 9.80
CA LEU A 126 -5.53 13.63 10.47
C LEU A 126 -6.30 12.62 9.59
N GLY A 127 -5.67 11.49 9.34
CA GLY A 127 -6.19 10.34 8.59
C GLY A 127 -6.34 9.09 9.47
N ILE A 128 -6.19 7.92 8.84
CA ILE A 128 -6.43 6.61 9.45
C ILE A 128 -5.72 6.44 10.79
N GLY A 129 -6.48 6.14 11.86
CA GLY A 129 -5.91 5.89 13.18
C GLY A 129 -5.08 7.05 13.77
N GLY A 130 -5.21 8.29 13.26
CA GLY A 130 -4.38 9.43 13.68
C GLY A 130 -3.10 9.62 12.86
N SER A 131 -2.88 8.80 11.83
CA SER A 131 -1.80 8.99 10.86
C SER A 131 -1.94 10.32 10.14
N LEU A 132 -0.87 10.92 9.65
CA LEU A 132 -1.00 12.12 8.81
C LEU A 132 -1.32 11.76 7.35
N LEU A 133 -2.18 12.55 6.72
CA LEU A 133 -2.38 12.57 5.28
C LEU A 133 -1.89 13.91 4.73
N TYR A 134 -0.76 13.89 4.03
CA TYR A 134 -0.13 15.07 3.44
C TYR A 134 -0.63 15.35 2.02
N PHE A 135 -0.68 16.64 1.66
CA PHE A 135 -0.94 17.11 0.31
C PHE A 135 0.34 17.71 -0.31
N VAL A 136 0.80 17.13 -1.41
CA VAL A 136 2.06 17.51 -2.07
C VAL A 136 1.77 17.96 -3.51
N ASP A 137 2.13 19.18 -3.85
CA ASP A 137 1.94 19.74 -5.20
C ASP A 137 3.24 19.96 -5.98
N ARG A 138 4.40 19.67 -5.37
CA ARG A 138 5.72 19.76 -6.02
C ARG A 138 6.20 18.39 -6.47
N TYR A 139 5.79 17.98 -7.67
CA TYR A 139 6.21 16.74 -8.33
C TYR A 139 6.25 16.93 -9.85
N GLY A 140 6.87 15.99 -10.57
CA GLY A 140 6.97 16.02 -12.03
C GLY A 140 7.71 17.27 -12.53
N GLU A 141 7.10 18.01 -13.45
CA GLU A 141 7.67 19.25 -14.01
C GLU A 141 7.82 20.36 -12.97
N LYS A 142 7.05 20.33 -11.88
CA LYS A 142 7.13 21.30 -10.78
C LYS A 142 8.34 21.06 -9.86
N GLY A 143 9.11 19.99 -10.06
CA GLY A 143 10.27 19.62 -9.26
C GLY A 143 9.99 18.44 -8.34
N SER A 144 10.66 18.41 -7.18
CA SER A 144 10.52 17.33 -6.20
C SER A 144 10.09 17.84 -4.83
N ALA A 145 9.25 17.08 -4.13
CA ALA A 145 8.78 17.37 -2.79
C ALA A 145 9.94 17.58 -1.79
N TYR A 146 11.08 16.93 -2.06
CA TYR A 146 12.23 16.89 -1.17
C TYR A 146 13.25 18.02 -1.44
N ASP A 147 13.11 18.80 -2.52
CA ASP A 147 14.15 19.76 -2.94
C ASP A 147 14.47 20.85 -1.91
N THR A 148 13.48 21.28 -1.12
CA THR A 148 13.65 22.38 -0.16
C THR A 148 14.35 21.90 1.12
N GLU A 149 13.81 20.86 1.74
CA GLU A 149 14.15 20.45 3.11
C GLU A 149 15.22 19.35 3.18
N PHE A 150 15.52 18.70 2.06
CA PHE A 150 16.45 17.57 1.99
C PHE A 150 17.68 17.90 1.16
N GLU A 151 18.74 17.17 1.46
CA GLU A 151 19.96 17.07 0.67
C GLU A 151 19.98 15.73 -0.07
N TRP A 152 20.18 15.76 -1.38
CA TRP A 152 20.32 14.56 -2.22
C TRP A 152 21.67 13.89 -1.94
N LEU A 153 21.67 12.57 -1.75
CA LEU A 153 22.89 11.77 -1.47
C LEU A 153 23.68 11.40 -2.73
N GLY A 154 23.34 11.99 -3.87
CA GLY A 154 23.90 11.69 -5.18
C GLY A 154 23.26 12.57 -6.25
N GLU A 155 22.87 11.97 -7.36
CA GLU A 155 22.10 12.67 -8.40
C GLU A 155 20.82 13.28 -7.83
N ARG A 156 20.42 14.45 -8.35
CA ARG A 156 19.19 15.11 -7.93
C ARG A 156 17.98 14.32 -8.42
N ASN A 157 17.05 14.01 -7.50
CA ASN A 157 15.79 13.33 -7.76
C ASN A 157 15.95 12.02 -8.58
N PRO A 158 16.81 11.08 -8.14
CA PRO A 158 17.13 9.88 -8.90
C PRO A 158 15.94 8.91 -8.91
N LYS A 159 15.90 7.99 -9.88
CA LYS A 159 14.92 6.90 -9.99
C LYS A 159 15.62 5.53 -10.06
N PRO A 160 16.25 5.08 -8.96
CA PRO A 160 17.03 3.85 -8.95
C PRO A 160 16.14 2.62 -9.25
N GLN A 161 16.57 1.74 -10.16
CA GLN A 161 15.77 0.59 -10.59
C GLN A 161 15.52 -0.43 -9.46
N GLY A 162 16.46 -0.57 -8.51
CA GLY A 162 16.33 -1.51 -7.40
C GLY A 162 16.19 -2.96 -7.88
N VAL A 163 15.11 -3.62 -7.47
CA VAL A 163 14.69 -4.97 -7.91
C VAL A 163 13.54 -4.94 -8.92
N GLY A 164 13.22 -3.77 -9.48
CA GLY A 164 12.25 -3.64 -10.58
C GLY A 164 10.85 -3.19 -10.19
N PHE A 165 10.63 -2.72 -8.95
CA PHE A 165 9.39 -2.03 -8.60
C PHE A 165 9.47 -0.56 -9.00
N TYR A 166 8.34 0.02 -9.42
CA TYR A 166 8.36 1.39 -9.94
C TYR A 166 7.23 2.29 -9.46
N TYR A 167 6.19 1.77 -8.81
CA TYR A 167 5.08 2.56 -8.29
C TYR A 167 4.37 1.95 -7.08
N LEU A 168 3.66 2.79 -6.30
CA LEU A 168 2.75 2.37 -5.23
C LEU A 168 1.37 2.07 -5.81
N ASP A 169 0.97 0.79 -5.83
CA ASP A 169 -0.28 0.34 -6.47
C ASP A 169 -1.50 0.68 -5.61
N HIS A 170 -1.44 0.29 -4.34
CA HIS A 170 -2.46 0.53 -3.35
C HIS A 170 -1.90 0.33 -1.94
N LEU A 171 -2.69 0.69 -0.95
CA LEU A 171 -2.46 0.35 0.45
C LEU A 171 -3.80 0.10 1.13
N THR A 172 -3.84 -0.70 2.19
CA THR A 172 -5.11 -1.05 2.85
C THR A 172 -5.28 -0.36 4.18
N HIS A 173 -6.53 -0.25 4.65
CA HIS A 173 -6.82 0.09 6.03
C HIS A 173 -7.57 -1.05 6.72
N ASN A 174 -7.02 -1.51 7.83
CA ASN A 174 -7.77 -2.34 8.76
C ASN A 174 -8.46 -1.44 9.78
N VAL A 175 -9.78 -1.57 9.86
CA VAL A 175 -10.65 -0.71 10.67
C VAL A 175 -11.40 -1.51 11.71
N TYR A 176 -11.80 -0.87 12.81
CA TYR A 176 -12.64 -1.49 13.81
C TYR A 176 -13.99 -1.87 13.23
N ARG A 177 -14.63 -2.87 13.85
CA ARG A 177 -16.01 -3.23 13.53
C ARG A 177 -16.94 -2.02 13.64
N GLY A 178 -17.72 -1.75 12.60
CA GLY A 178 -18.60 -0.60 12.45
C GLY A 178 -17.93 0.64 11.85
N ASN A 179 -16.60 0.68 11.70
CA ASN A 179 -15.90 1.87 11.20
C ASN A 179 -15.66 1.86 9.68
N MET A 180 -16.02 0.81 8.94
CA MET A 180 -15.87 0.82 7.48
C MET A 180 -16.67 1.95 6.82
N ASP A 181 -17.90 2.21 7.27
CA ASP A 181 -18.71 3.31 6.74
C ASP A 181 -18.14 4.68 7.15
N LYS A 182 -17.60 4.81 8.37
CA LYS A 182 -16.88 6.02 8.81
C LYS A 182 -15.73 6.36 7.88
N TRP A 183 -14.87 5.39 7.56
CA TRP A 183 -13.72 5.62 6.68
C TRP A 183 -14.12 5.77 5.21
N TRP A 184 -15.17 5.08 4.77
CA TRP A 184 -15.75 5.32 3.46
C TRP A 184 -16.26 6.75 3.31
N ASP A 185 -17.03 7.24 4.27
CA ASP A 185 -17.55 8.60 4.26
C ASP A 185 -16.40 9.62 4.28
N PHE A 186 -15.33 9.37 5.06
CA PHE A 186 -14.12 10.20 5.03
C PHE A 186 -13.56 10.35 3.60
N TYR A 187 -13.36 9.24 2.87
CA TYR A 187 -12.79 9.30 1.52
C TYR A 187 -13.79 9.81 0.46
N ARG A 188 -15.06 9.45 0.58
CA ARG A 188 -16.13 9.85 -0.35
C ARG A 188 -16.40 11.35 -0.25
N GLU A 189 -16.62 11.86 0.95
CA GLU A 189 -17.09 13.24 1.17
C GLU A 189 -15.97 14.28 1.03
N LEU A 190 -14.75 13.95 1.48
CA LEU A 190 -13.62 14.89 1.42
C LEU A 190 -12.95 14.90 0.04
N PHE A 191 -12.93 13.76 -0.67
CA PHE A 191 -12.07 13.60 -1.84
C PHE A 191 -12.78 13.03 -3.07
N GLY A 192 -14.07 12.71 -2.99
CA GLY A 192 -14.83 12.18 -4.13
C GLY A 192 -14.50 10.74 -4.51
N PHE A 193 -13.92 9.94 -3.59
CA PHE A 193 -13.63 8.54 -3.86
C PHE A 193 -14.90 7.76 -4.21
N ARG A 194 -14.72 6.71 -5.03
CA ARG A 194 -15.79 5.82 -5.46
C ARG A 194 -15.52 4.40 -5.01
N GLN A 195 -16.55 3.68 -4.59
CA GLN A 195 -16.47 2.24 -4.40
C GLN A 195 -16.45 1.56 -5.77
N ILE A 196 -15.42 0.76 -6.01
CA ILE A 196 -15.29 -0.03 -7.25
C ILE A 196 -15.63 -1.50 -7.03
N HIS A 197 -15.52 -1.98 -5.80
CA HIS A 197 -15.89 -3.35 -5.45
C HIS A 197 -16.22 -3.47 -3.96
N PHE A 198 -17.02 -4.48 -3.63
CA PHE A 198 -17.30 -4.87 -2.25
C PHE A 198 -17.16 -6.38 -2.14
N PHE A 199 -16.38 -6.84 -1.17
CA PHE A 199 -16.10 -8.23 -0.92
C PHE A 199 -16.73 -8.66 0.40
N ASP A 200 -17.37 -9.82 0.38
CA ASP A 200 -17.94 -10.47 1.53
C ASP A 200 -17.39 -11.90 1.61
N ILE A 201 -16.39 -12.10 2.47
CA ILE A 201 -15.53 -13.30 2.41
C ILE A 201 -15.64 -14.07 3.72
N ASP A 202 -15.88 -15.37 3.57
CA ASP A 202 -15.77 -16.37 4.63
C ASP A 202 -14.64 -17.33 4.25
N GLY A 203 -13.63 -17.44 5.11
CA GLY A 203 -12.64 -18.51 5.03
C GLY A 203 -13.08 -19.74 5.81
N ARG A 204 -12.13 -20.52 6.32
CA ARG A 204 -12.46 -21.81 6.95
C ARG A 204 -12.97 -21.64 8.37
N ILE A 205 -12.48 -20.65 9.10
CA ILE A 205 -12.80 -20.41 10.51
C ILE A 205 -13.31 -18.99 10.72
N THR A 206 -12.79 -18.02 9.95
CA THR A 206 -13.08 -16.60 10.10
C THR A 206 -13.48 -15.97 8.77
N GLY A 207 -14.06 -14.77 8.81
CA GLY A 207 -14.42 -13.99 7.65
C GLY A 207 -14.11 -12.49 7.80
N LEU A 208 -14.19 -11.78 6.68
CA LEU A 208 -14.04 -10.33 6.62
C LEU A 208 -14.97 -9.73 5.57
N VAL A 209 -15.21 -8.44 5.69
CA VAL A 209 -15.80 -7.61 4.64
C VAL A 209 -14.77 -6.58 4.19
N SER A 210 -14.70 -6.32 2.89
CA SER A 210 -13.76 -5.35 2.33
C SER A 210 -14.44 -4.44 1.32
N ARG A 211 -14.23 -3.13 1.46
CA ARG A 211 -14.70 -2.12 0.50
C ARG A 211 -13.51 -1.56 -0.25
N ALA A 212 -13.39 -1.90 -1.52
CA ALA A 212 -12.35 -1.36 -2.40
C ALA A 212 -12.79 -0.01 -2.96
N ILE A 213 -12.06 1.05 -2.61
CA ILE A 213 -12.33 2.42 -3.07
C ILE A 213 -11.18 2.97 -3.90
N THR A 214 -11.49 3.84 -4.86
CA THR A 214 -10.53 4.50 -5.75
C THR A 214 -10.73 6.01 -5.75
N SER A 215 -9.64 6.75 -5.88
CA SER A 215 -9.69 8.20 -6.06
C SER A 215 -10.26 8.59 -7.42
N PRO A 216 -10.72 9.84 -7.57
CA PRO A 216 -11.16 10.37 -8.87
C PRO A 216 -10.11 10.29 -9.98
N CYS A 217 -8.82 10.40 -9.65
CA CYS A 217 -7.73 10.24 -10.64
C CYS A 217 -7.44 8.78 -10.99
N GLY A 218 -8.01 7.80 -10.28
CA GLY A 218 -7.77 6.37 -10.51
C GLY A 218 -6.37 5.87 -10.10
N LYS A 219 -5.53 6.74 -9.52
CA LYS A 219 -4.14 6.44 -9.13
C LYS A 219 -3.98 6.06 -7.65
N ILE A 220 -4.99 6.28 -6.81
CA ILE A 220 -4.99 5.94 -5.38
C ILE A 220 -6.10 4.93 -5.15
N ARG A 221 -5.76 3.74 -4.65
CA ARG A 221 -6.73 2.73 -4.26
C ARG A 221 -6.49 2.31 -2.83
N ILE A 222 -7.59 2.13 -2.09
CA ILE A 222 -7.55 1.87 -0.65
C ILE A 222 -8.63 0.85 -0.28
N PRO A 223 -8.33 -0.46 -0.18
CA PRO A 223 -9.28 -1.39 0.40
C PRO A 223 -9.45 -1.14 1.91
N LEU A 224 -10.69 -0.98 2.35
CA LEU A 224 -11.07 -0.84 3.76
C LEU A 224 -11.56 -2.21 4.26
N ASN A 225 -10.86 -2.79 5.23
CA ASN A 225 -11.12 -4.14 5.72
C ASN A 225 -11.65 -4.12 7.15
N GLU A 226 -12.75 -4.83 7.37
CA GLU A 226 -13.41 -4.97 8.67
C GLU A 226 -13.66 -6.45 8.98
N SER A 227 -13.55 -6.81 10.27
CA SER A 227 -13.73 -8.19 10.72
C SER A 227 -15.19 -8.65 10.85
N LYS A 228 -15.47 -9.90 10.45
CA LYS A 228 -16.71 -10.62 10.84
C LYS A 228 -16.62 -11.35 12.18
N ASP A 229 -15.42 -11.49 12.73
CA ASP A 229 -15.20 -12.31 13.94
C ASP A 229 -14.24 -11.65 14.94
N GLU A 230 -14.23 -12.10 16.18
CA GLU A 230 -13.32 -11.59 17.21
C GLU A 230 -11.87 -12.09 17.04
N THR A 231 -11.68 -13.20 16.31
CA THR A 231 -10.39 -13.88 16.17
C THR A 231 -9.77 -13.75 14.78
N SER A 232 -10.40 -13.02 13.85
CA SER A 232 -9.89 -12.88 12.48
C SER A 232 -8.51 -12.22 12.44
N GLN A 233 -7.84 -12.33 11.28
CA GLN A 233 -6.61 -11.60 10.98
C GLN A 233 -6.74 -10.07 11.15
N ILE A 234 -7.91 -9.49 10.87
CA ILE A 234 -8.15 -8.05 11.05
C ILE A 234 -8.16 -7.72 12.54
N ALA A 235 -8.83 -8.54 13.35
CA ALA A 235 -8.82 -8.38 14.80
C ALA A 235 -7.42 -8.61 15.42
N GLU A 236 -6.63 -9.56 14.90
CA GLU A 236 -5.24 -9.73 15.30
C GLU A 236 -4.40 -8.49 14.97
N TYR A 237 -4.55 -7.92 13.77
CA TYR A 237 -3.91 -6.66 13.38
C TYR A 237 -4.25 -5.55 14.38
N LEU A 238 -5.54 -5.29 14.63
CA LEU A 238 -5.99 -4.20 15.49
C LEU A 238 -5.42 -4.32 16.91
N ARG A 239 -5.34 -5.55 17.46
CA ARG A 239 -4.73 -5.78 18.79
C ARG A 239 -3.22 -5.55 18.78
N LYS A 240 -2.50 -6.04 17.77
CA LYS A 240 -1.04 -5.91 17.68
C LYS A 240 -0.61 -4.47 17.38
N TYR A 241 -1.31 -3.83 16.46
CA TYR A 241 -1.11 -2.44 16.06
C TYR A 241 -1.67 -1.45 17.08
N LYS A 242 -2.56 -1.91 17.99
CA LYS A 242 -3.25 -1.10 19.01
C LYS A 242 -4.12 0.02 18.40
N GLY A 243 -4.68 -0.22 17.22
CA GLY A 243 -5.44 0.79 16.50
C GLY A 243 -5.76 0.40 15.06
N GLU A 244 -6.52 1.26 14.40
CA GLU A 244 -6.73 1.22 12.96
C GLU A 244 -5.46 1.72 12.25
N GLY A 245 -5.21 1.26 11.03
CA GLY A 245 -4.02 1.69 10.30
C GLY A 245 -3.79 0.94 9.00
N ILE A 246 -2.63 1.20 8.42
CA ILE A 246 -2.21 0.58 7.16
C ILE A 246 -1.72 -0.85 7.43
N GLN A 247 -2.43 -1.85 6.88
CA GLN A 247 -2.04 -3.26 7.06
C GLN A 247 -0.98 -3.68 6.05
N HIS A 248 -1.16 -3.32 4.79
CA HIS A 248 -0.17 -3.60 3.77
C HIS A 248 -0.07 -2.52 2.72
N ILE A 249 1.08 -2.51 2.06
CA ILE A 249 1.44 -1.61 0.97
C ILE A 249 1.81 -2.47 -0.24
N ALA A 250 1.16 -2.23 -1.36
CA ALA A 250 1.40 -2.92 -2.61
C ALA A 250 2.27 -2.09 -3.56
N VAL A 251 3.27 -2.71 -4.16
CA VAL A 251 4.18 -2.08 -5.13
C VAL A 251 4.22 -2.85 -6.44
N GLY A 252 4.14 -2.12 -7.55
CA GLY A 252 3.98 -2.69 -8.87
C GLY A 252 5.29 -2.90 -9.63
N THR A 253 5.33 -3.97 -10.44
CA THR A 253 6.44 -4.35 -11.32
C THR A 253 5.95 -4.94 -12.63
N ASP A 254 6.78 -4.89 -13.68
CA ASP A 254 6.57 -5.56 -14.96
C ASP A 254 7.22 -6.96 -15.02
N ASP A 255 7.95 -7.37 -13.97
CA ASP A 255 8.59 -8.68 -13.88
C ASP A 255 8.52 -9.23 -12.47
N ILE A 256 7.33 -9.68 -12.08
CA ILE A 256 7.10 -10.20 -10.72
C ILE A 256 7.96 -11.42 -10.42
N TYR A 257 8.35 -12.20 -11.42
CA TYR A 257 9.09 -13.43 -11.21
C TYR A 257 10.54 -13.16 -10.81
N ASP A 258 11.25 -12.33 -11.58
CA ASP A 258 12.63 -11.97 -11.29
C ASP A 258 12.71 -11.09 -10.03
N ALA A 259 11.76 -10.18 -9.84
CA ALA A 259 11.66 -9.37 -8.63
C ALA A 259 11.49 -10.26 -7.38
N THR A 260 10.59 -11.24 -7.43
CA THR A 260 10.35 -12.18 -6.33
C THR A 260 11.57 -13.05 -6.03
N ASP A 261 12.23 -13.57 -7.07
CA ASP A 261 13.47 -14.35 -6.94
C ASP A 261 14.57 -13.51 -6.25
N SER A 262 14.71 -12.24 -6.62
CA SER A 262 15.67 -11.31 -6.04
C SER A 262 15.37 -10.99 -4.57
N LEU A 263 14.11 -10.73 -4.24
CA LEU A 263 13.67 -10.52 -2.86
C LEU A 263 13.93 -11.75 -1.98
N ALA A 264 13.62 -12.96 -2.48
CA ALA A 264 13.90 -14.21 -1.79
C ALA A 264 15.40 -14.41 -1.54
N ALA A 265 16.23 -14.16 -2.56
CA ALA A 265 17.68 -14.26 -2.46
C ALA A 265 18.28 -13.27 -1.44
N LYS A 266 17.66 -12.08 -1.31
CA LYS A 266 18.00 -11.07 -0.29
C LYS A 266 17.39 -11.38 1.09
N GLY A 267 16.74 -12.54 1.25
CA GLY A 267 16.27 -13.05 2.53
C GLY A 267 14.88 -12.60 2.95
N LEU A 268 14.12 -11.91 2.09
CA LEU A 268 12.71 -11.63 2.36
C LEU A 268 11.93 -12.94 2.41
N LYS A 269 11.00 -13.05 3.36
CA LYS A 269 10.14 -14.23 3.52
C LYS A 269 8.73 -13.90 3.06
N PHE A 270 8.13 -14.82 2.32
CA PHE A 270 6.76 -14.71 1.85
C PHE A 270 5.80 -15.52 2.73
N MET A 271 4.51 -15.18 2.62
CA MET A 271 3.44 -16.00 3.18
C MET A 271 3.45 -17.40 2.56
N PRO A 272 2.89 -18.42 3.24
CA PRO A 272 2.75 -19.75 2.65
C PRO A 272 2.01 -19.69 1.31
N GLY A 273 2.58 -20.29 0.28
CA GLY A 273 1.90 -20.44 -1.01
C GLY A 273 0.67 -21.36 -0.88
N PRO A 274 -0.29 -21.23 -1.82
CA PRO A 274 -1.43 -22.12 -1.90
C PRO A 274 -1.00 -23.56 -2.27
N PRO A 275 -1.87 -24.57 -2.06
CA PRO A 275 -1.55 -25.96 -2.41
C PRO A 275 -1.35 -26.16 -3.91
N ASP A 276 -0.70 -27.25 -4.30
CA ASP A 276 -0.43 -27.61 -5.71
C ASP A 276 -1.70 -27.58 -6.59
N THR A 277 -2.84 -27.98 -6.04
CA THR A 277 -4.14 -27.96 -6.72
C THR A 277 -4.58 -26.57 -7.16
N TYR A 278 -4.18 -25.50 -6.45
CA TYR A 278 -4.43 -24.12 -6.87
C TYR A 278 -3.80 -23.83 -8.23
N TYR A 279 -2.56 -24.32 -8.43
CA TYR A 279 -1.79 -24.13 -9.65
C TYR A 279 -2.29 -25.02 -10.78
N GLU A 280 -2.64 -26.27 -10.48
CA GLU A 280 -3.26 -27.19 -11.45
C GLU A 280 -4.57 -26.62 -12.02
N MET A 281 -5.32 -25.88 -11.19
CA MET A 281 -6.59 -25.25 -11.57
C MET A 281 -6.42 -23.85 -12.20
N SER A 282 -5.20 -23.32 -12.36
CA SER A 282 -5.00 -21.93 -12.80
C SER A 282 -5.60 -21.64 -14.18
N HIS A 283 -5.37 -22.53 -15.16
CA HIS A 283 -5.93 -22.39 -16.51
C HIS A 283 -7.46 -22.52 -16.56
N GLY A 284 -8.06 -23.17 -15.57
CA GLY A 284 -9.51 -23.24 -15.41
C GLY A 284 -10.11 -21.95 -14.85
N ARG A 285 -9.37 -21.24 -13.99
CA ARG A 285 -9.78 -19.97 -13.39
C ARG A 285 -9.52 -18.78 -14.30
N VAL A 286 -8.32 -18.72 -14.89
CA VAL A 286 -7.90 -17.65 -15.80
C VAL A 286 -7.70 -18.24 -17.19
N ASN A 287 -8.76 -18.22 -18.01
CA ASN A 287 -8.71 -18.87 -19.31
C ASN A 287 -7.69 -18.18 -20.25
N GLY A 288 -6.83 -18.98 -20.88
CA GLY A 288 -5.89 -18.50 -21.89
C GLY A 288 -4.65 -17.77 -21.34
N HIS A 289 -4.29 -17.96 -20.07
CA HIS A 289 -3.02 -17.46 -19.55
C HIS A 289 -1.84 -18.36 -19.96
N ASP A 290 -0.69 -17.75 -20.26
CA ASP A 290 0.58 -18.43 -20.56
C ASP A 290 1.62 -18.28 -19.44
N GLU A 291 1.19 -17.85 -18.24
CA GLU A 291 2.06 -17.64 -17.09
C GLU A 291 2.82 -18.92 -16.67
N PRO A 292 4.13 -18.84 -16.38
CA PRO A 292 4.96 -19.99 -16.02
C PRO A 292 4.59 -20.56 -14.64
N VAL A 293 3.78 -21.61 -14.62
CA VAL A 293 3.25 -22.24 -13.40
C VAL A 293 4.35 -22.64 -12.41
N ASP A 294 5.46 -23.20 -12.90
CA ASP A 294 6.59 -23.59 -12.04
C ASP A 294 7.23 -22.39 -11.33
N ARG A 295 7.35 -21.24 -12.03
CA ARG A 295 7.87 -20.00 -11.41
C ARG A 295 6.87 -19.42 -10.43
N MET A 296 5.57 -19.50 -10.72
CA MET A 296 4.54 -19.07 -9.77
C MET A 296 4.61 -19.90 -8.46
N LYS A 297 4.67 -21.22 -8.62
CA LYS A 297 4.70 -22.18 -7.50
C LYS A 297 5.93 -22.05 -6.62
N LYS A 298 7.10 -21.73 -7.19
CA LYS A 298 8.38 -21.63 -6.47
C LYS A 298 8.31 -20.75 -5.21
N HIS A 299 7.62 -19.61 -5.31
CA HIS A 299 7.52 -18.64 -4.21
C HIS A 299 6.09 -18.41 -3.73
N GLY A 300 5.08 -19.02 -4.35
CA GLY A 300 3.70 -18.83 -3.95
C GLY A 300 3.02 -17.64 -4.63
N ILE A 301 3.42 -17.27 -5.85
CA ILE A 301 2.76 -16.21 -6.61
C ILE A 301 1.34 -16.68 -6.95
N LEU A 302 0.38 -15.81 -6.69
CA LEU A 302 -1.04 -16.00 -6.96
C LEU A 302 -1.38 -15.44 -8.34
N ILE A 303 -2.35 -16.04 -9.01
CA ILE A 303 -2.90 -15.62 -10.30
C ILE A 303 -4.41 -15.52 -10.23
N ASP A 304 -4.93 -14.40 -10.71
CA ASP A 304 -6.34 -14.15 -10.94
C ASP A 304 -6.52 -13.33 -12.22
N GLY A 305 -7.76 -13.11 -12.62
CA GLY A 305 -8.12 -12.13 -13.62
C GLY A 305 -9.29 -12.56 -14.50
N GLU A 306 -9.71 -11.65 -15.36
CA GLU A 306 -10.72 -11.91 -16.37
C GLU A 306 -10.08 -12.65 -17.56
N GLY A 307 -10.63 -13.80 -17.96
CA GLY A 307 -10.19 -14.55 -19.16
C GLY A 307 -10.20 -13.74 -20.46
N VAL A 308 -10.29 -14.38 -21.63
CA VAL A 308 -10.34 -13.64 -22.91
C VAL A 308 -11.57 -12.71 -22.96
N VAL A 309 -11.36 -11.40 -22.77
CA VAL A 309 -12.42 -10.38 -22.87
C VAL A 309 -12.56 -9.93 -24.32
N ASN A 310 -13.75 -10.11 -24.92
CA ASN A 310 -14.11 -9.64 -26.28
C ASN A 310 -13.15 -10.09 -27.41
N GLY A 311 -12.52 -11.27 -27.28
CA GLY A 311 -11.52 -11.75 -28.25
C GLY A 311 -10.17 -11.02 -28.18
N GLY A 312 -9.93 -10.27 -27.10
CA GLY A 312 -8.69 -9.53 -26.82
C GLY A 312 -7.67 -10.31 -25.99
N THR A 313 -6.79 -9.60 -25.29
CA THR A 313 -5.77 -10.19 -24.41
C THR A 313 -6.39 -10.62 -23.08
N THR A 314 -6.00 -11.79 -22.56
CA THR A 314 -6.35 -12.21 -21.20
C THR A 314 -5.87 -11.18 -20.19
N ARG A 315 -6.75 -10.76 -19.27
CA ARG A 315 -6.40 -9.84 -18.19
C ARG A 315 -5.94 -10.65 -17.01
N ILE A 316 -4.72 -10.41 -16.55
CA ILE A 316 -4.09 -11.20 -15.49
C ILE A 316 -3.63 -10.28 -14.37
N LEU A 317 -3.83 -10.74 -13.14
CA LEU A 317 -3.34 -10.14 -11.92
C LEU A 317 -2.45 -11.14 -11.19
N LEU A 318 -1.17 -10.80 -11.05
CA LEU A 318 -0.20 -11.60 -10.31
C LEU A 318 0.15 -10.91 -9.00
N GLN A 319 0.08 -11.63 -7.89
CA GLN A 319 0.32 -11.08 -6.55
C GLN A 319 1.13 -12.03 -5.67
N ILE A 320 1.99 -11.49 -4.82
CA ILE A 320 2.67 -12.24 -3.75
C ILE A 320 2.88 -11.35 -2.54
N PHE A 321 2.80 -11.95 -1.35
CA PHE A 321 2.77 -11.22 -0.08
C PHE A 321 3.94 -11.61 0.80
N SER A 322 4.63 -10.62 1.35
CA SER A 322 5.65 -10.87 2.38
C SER A 322 4.98 -11.37 3.66
N LYS A 323 5.76 -12.00 4.54
CA LYS A 323 5.38 -12.08 5.96
C LYS A 323 5.31 -10.68 6.56
N THR A 324 4.74 -10.55 7.75
CA THR A 324 4.80 -9.31 8.52
C THR A 324 6.25 -8.91 8.79
N VAL A 325 6.63 -7.68 8.45
CA VAL A 325 8.01 -7.17 8.51
C VAL A 325 8.16 -5.88 9.32
N ILE A 326 7.06 -5.15 9.57
CA ILE A 326 7.05 -3.94 10.42
C ILE A 326 5.87 -4.07 11.38
N GLY A 327 6.11 -4.59 12.59
CA GLY A 327 5.00 -4.93 13.48
C GLY A 327 4.04 -5.93 12.79
N PRO A 328 2.73 -5.62 12.69
CA PRO A 328 1.78 -6.43 11.93
C PRO A 328 1.67 -6.06 10.43
N ILE A 329 2.47 -5.11 9.93
CA ILE A 329 2.46 -4.65 8.54
C ILE A 329 3.27 -5.59 7.64
N PHE A 330 2.74 -5.88 6.45
CA PHE A 330 3.42 -6.62 5.38
C PHE A 330 3.38 -5.87 4.04
N PHE A 331 4.08 -6.38 3.04
CA PHE A 331 4.11 -5.80 1.69
C PHE A 331 3.54 -6.78 0.68
N GLU A 332 2.89 -6.23 -0.34
CA GLU A 332 2.45 -6.93 -1.53
C GLU A 332 3.32 -6.51 -2.73
N PHE A 333 3.65 -7.49 -3.55
CA PHE A 333 4.33 -7.29 -4.82
C PHE A 333 3.36 -7.74 -5.91
N ILE A 334 3.05 -6.83 -6.83
CA ILE A 334 1.95 -6.98 -7.77
C ILE A 334 2.41 -6.72 -9.20
N GLN A 335 1.90 -7.48 -10.14
CA GLN A 335 2.02 -7.20 -11.56
C GLN A 335 0.64 -7.26 -12.21
N ARG A 336 0.26 -6.15 -12.86
CA ARG A 336 -0.99 -6.03 -13.60
C ARG A 336 -0.74 -6.24 -15.08
N LYS A 337 -1.36 -7.26 -15.65
CA LYS A 337 -1.37 -7.52 -17.10
C LYS A 337 -2.78 -7.27 -17.63
N GLY A 338 -3.19 -6.01 -17.60
CA GLY A 338 -4.49 -5.55 -18.10
C GLY A 338 -5.66 -5.68 -17.13
N ASP A 339 -5.48 -6.31 -15.96
CA ASP A 339 -6.48 -6.32 -14.89
C ASP A 339 -6.30 -5.13 -13.94
N GLU A 340 -7.35 -4.31 -13.82
CA GLU A 340 -7.37 -3.09 -13.00
C GLU A 340 -8.06 -3.26 -11.64
N GLY A 341 -8.60 -4.45 -11.38
CA GLY A 341 -9.32 -4.81 -10.16
C GLY A 341 -8.39 -5.27 -9.04
N PHE A 342 -8.95 -6.05 -8.11
CA PHE A 342 -8.23 -6.58 -6.95
C PHE A 342 -8.09 -8.11 -6.94
N GLY A 343 -8.74 -8.80 -7.89
CA GLY A 343 -8.77 -10.26 -7.97
C GLY A 343 -9.47 -10.91 -6.77
N GLU A 344 -10.75 -11.24 -6.90
CA GLU A 344 -11.52 -11.89 -5.81
C GLU A 344 -10.90 -13.23 -5.38
N GLY A 345 -10.43 -14.03 -6.35
CA GLY A 345 -9.78 -15.31 -6.12
C GLY A 345 -8.41 -15.16 -5.45
N ASN A 346 -7.62 -14.15 -5.86
CA ASN A 346 -6.36 -13.84 -5.18
C ASN A 346 -6.59 -13.35 -3.75
N PHE A 347 -7.59 -12.50 -3.53
CA PHE A 347 -7.92 -12.02 -2.21
C PHE A 347 -8.37 -13.16 -1.28
N ARG A 348 -9.20 -14.10 -1.77
CA ARG A 348 -9.57 -15.30 -1.01
C ARG A 348 -8.36 -16.17 -0.68
N ALA A 349 -7.47 -16.40 -1.65
CA ALA A 349 -6.27 -17.21 -1.43
C ALA A 349 -5.29 -16.54 -0.43
N LEU A 350 -5.15 -15.22 -0.47
CA LEU A 350 -4.44 -14.45 0.56
C LEU A 350 -5.07 -14.67 1.93
N PHE A 351 -6.40 -14.55 2.03
CA PHE A 351 -7.11 -14.74 3.28
C PHE A 351 -6.84 -16.11 3.90
N GLU A 352 -6.97 -17.16 3.11
CA GLU A 352 -6.70 -18.54 3.53
C GLU A 352 -5.23 -18.76 3.93
N SER A 353 -4.29 -18.13 3.22
CA SER A 353 -2.85 -18.21 3.56
C SER A 353 -2.53 -17.56 4.91
N ILE A 354 -3.15 -16.42 5.22
CA ILE A 354 -3.00 -15.76 6.51
C ILE A 354 -3.68 -16.58 7.62
N GLU A 355 -4.87 -17.11 7.37
CA GLU A 355 -5.58 -17.99 8.33
C GLU A 355 -4.75 -19.23 8.66
N GLU A 356 -4.12 -19.87 7.68
CA GLU A 356 -3.20 -20.99 7.88
C GLU A 356 -1.96 -20.59 8.72
N ASP A 357 -1.38 -19.41 8.50
CA ASP A 357 -0.30 -18.89 9.34
C ASP A 357 -0.76 -18.64 10.79
N GLN A 358 -1.98 -18.14 11.00
CA GLN A 358 -2.59 -17.98 12.33
C GLN A 358 -2.77 -19.33 13.04
N ILE A 359 -3.20 -20.37 12.33
CA ILE A 359 -3.31 -21.75 12.86
C ILE A 359 -1.93 -22.26 13.26
N ARG A 360 -0.92 -22.13 12.39
CA ARG A 360 0.45 -22.58 12.66
C ARG A 360 1.09 -21.88 13.86
N ARG A 361 0.78 -20.60 14.06
CA ARG A 361 1.22 -19.81 15.23
C ARG A 361 0.36 -20.05 16.48
N GLY A 362 -0.73 -20.83 16.38
CA GLY A 362 -1.63 -21.12 17.49
C GLY A 362 -2.52 -19.95 17.91
N VAL A 363 -2.69 -18.94 17.05
CA VAL A 363 -3.56 -17.78 17.30
C VAL A 363 -5.04 -18.19 17.25
N ILE A 364 -5.38 -19.05 16.29
CA ILE A 364 -6.70 -19.67 16.16
C ILE A 364 -6.54 -21.20 16.22
N ARG A 365 -7.54 -21.89 16.76
CA ARG A 365 -7.55 -23.36 16.89
C ARG A 365 -8.59 -23.94 15.95
N VAL A 366 -8.19 -24.96 15.20
CA VAL A 366 -9.14 -25.82 14.48
C VAL A 366 -9.84 -26.69 15.53
N ALA A 367 -11.17 -26.67 15.54
CA ALA A 367 -11.98 -27.47 16.45
C ALA A 367 -11.87 -28.96 16.18
#